data_AF-A0A971B683-F1
#
_entry.id   AF-A0A971B683-F1
#
_cell.length_a   1.000
_cell.length_b   1.000
_cell.length_c   1.000
_cell.angle_alpha   90.00
_cell.angle_beta   90.00
_cell.angle_gamma   90.00
#
_symmetry.space_group_name_H-M   'P 1'
#
loop_
_entity.id
_entity.type
_entity.pdbx_description
1 polymer ?
#
loop_
_entity_poly.entity_id
_entity_poly.type
_entity_poly.pdbx_seq_one_letter_code
_entity_poly.pdbx_strand_id
1 'polypeptide(L)'
;MQQTILASAFVVFVTGVVGVCERSIAEPVNQTVPADTGVQAAERASEPNDLPPTPEQILRRMADFYRGVQRFQVDICRTMRAELQGQVENLSEQMTLAIQRPNRLAWHVKNEGQRIDVLSDGTNLTIHAAELKQYTQEKAPAS
;
A
#
# COMPACT_ATOMS: atom_id res chain seq x y z
N MET A 1 -26.37 60.88 43.83
CA MET A 1 -26.08 59.74 44.71
C MET A 1 -25.50 58.67 43.78
N GLN A 2 -24.18 58.39 43.73
CA GLN A 2 -23.24 57.93 44.77
C GLN A 2 -23.33 56.42 45.06
N GLN A 3 -22.15 55.78 45.08
CA GLN A 3 -21.84 54.44 45.63
C GLN A 3 -22.37 53.25 44.78
N THR A 4 -21.60 52.23 44.35
CA THR A 4 -20.32 51.62 44.82
C THR A 4 -20.51 50.88 46.16
N ILE A 5 -19.90 49.74 46.51
CA ILE A 5 -18.82 48.94 45.90
C ILE A 5 -19.43 47.59 45.40
N LEU A 6 -18.89 46.36 45.42
CA LEU A 6 -17.62 45.75 45.90
C LEU A 6 -17.11 44.74 44.84
N ALA A 7 -16.04 44.01 45.14
CA ALA A 7 -15.24 43.23 44.22
C ALA A 7 -15.46 41.70 44.32
N SER A 8 -15.11 40.99 43.24
CA SER A 8 -14.54 39.64 43.27
C SER A 8 -13.64 39.48 42.05
N ALA A 9 -12.34 39.28 42.27
CA ALA A 9 -11.35 39.28 41.20
C ALA A 9 -10.96 37.84 40.80
N PHE A 10 -11.05 37.53 39.52
CA PHE A 10 -10.28 36.45 38.89
C PHE A 10 -9.70 36.95 37.58
N VAL A 11 -8.38 37.17 37.57
CA VAL A 11 -7.62 37.59 36.38
C VAL A 11 -6.69 36.45 36.00
N VAL A 12 -7.01 35.77 34.90
CA VAL A 12 -6.02 35.01 34.11
C VAL A 12 -6.26 35.32 32.63
N PHE A 13 -5.27 35.97 32.03
CA PHE A 13 -5.07 36.21 30.60
C PHE A 13 -4.74 34.90 29.87
N VAL A 14 -4.90 34.69 28.56
CA VAL A 14 -5.58 35.39 27.44
C VAL A 14 -5.61 34.39 26.25
N THR A 15 -6.28 34.72 25.13
CA THR A 15 -6.35 33.93 23.86
C THR A 15 -6.99 32.53 23.97
N GLY A 16 -7.55 31.95 22.90
CA GLY A 16 -7.74 32.45 21.53
C GLY A 16 -7.50 31.36 20.48
N VAL A 17 -7.81 31.69 19.22
CA VAL A 17 -7.62 30.85 18.01
C VAL A 17 -8.63 29.69 17.83
N VAL A 18 -9.30 29.70 16.68
CA VAL A 18 -10.13 28.61 16.16
C VAL A 18 -9.22 27.46 15.73
N GLY A 19 -9.54 26.23 16.14
CA GLY A 19 -8.82 25.02 15.73
C GLY A 19 -9.04 24.66 14.26
N VAL A 20 -8.44 25.42 13.34
CA VAL A 20 -8.41 25.10 11.90
C VAL A 20 -7.64 23.80 11.70
N CYS A 21 -8.17 22.88 10.89
CA CYS A 21 -7.47 21.65 10.50
C CYS A 21 -6.37 21.90 9.45
N GLU A 22 -5.53 22.91 9.66
CA GLU A 22 -4.28 23.10 8.92
C GLU A 22 -3.25 22.06 9.37
N ARG A 23 -3.44 20.82 8.90
CA ARG A 23 -2.30 19.93 8.71
C ARG A 23 -1.46 20.52 7.59
N SER A 24 -0.48 21.34 8.00
CA SER A 24 0.60 21.84 7.15
C SER A 24 1.03 20.76 6.17
N ILE A 25 1.03 21.10 4.88
CA ILE A 25 1.58 20.24 3.84
C ILE A 25 3.09 20.21 4.10
N ALA A 26 3.54 19.19 4.81
CA ALA A 26 4.96 18.93 4.99
C ALA A 26 5.61 18.89 3.60
N GLU A 27 6.77 19.55 3.49
CA GLU A 27 7.52 19.62 2.24
C GLU A 27 7.71 18.23 1.65
N PRO A 28 7.71 18.06 0.31
CA PRO A 28 7.98 16.77 -0.31
C PRO A 28 9.37 16.32 0.13
N VAL A 29 9.40 15.37 1.08
CA VAL A 29 10.62 14.74 1.58
C VAL A 29 11.25 14.02 0.39
N ASN A 30 12.16 14.71 -0.28
CA ASN A 30 12.90 14.22 -1.44
C ASN A 30 14.00 13.26 -0.96
N GLN A 31 13.56 12.17 -0.30
CA GLN A 31 14.35 10.98 -0.08
C GLN A 31 14.55 10.34 -1.46
N THR A 32 15.60 10.76 -2.14
CA THR A 32 16.35 9.90 -3.04
C THR A 32 16.76 8.66 -2.26
N VAL A 33 15.90 7.64 -2.28
CA VAL A 33 16.26 6.29 -1.83
C VAL A 33 17.45 5.88 -2.71
N PRO A 34 18.65 5.70 -2.15
CA PRO A 34 19.78 5.30 -2.97
C PRO A 34 19.51 3.90 -3.50
N ALA A 35 19.64 3.73 -4.81
CA ALA A 35 19.55 2.42 -5.48
C ALA A 35 20.56 1.39 -4.93
N ASP A 36 21.56 1.90 -4.21
CA ASP A 36 22.62 1.21 -3.48
C ASP A 36 22.15 0.32 -2.31
N THR A 37 20.90 0.44 -1.86
CA THR A 37 20.36 -0.42 -0.78
C THR A 37 20.39 -1.92 -1.13
N GLY A 38 20.36 -2.26 -2.43
CA GLY A 38 20.59 -3.63 -2.90
C GLY A 38 22.06 -4.07 -2.93
N VAL A 39 23.00 -3.12 -2.97
CA VAL A 39 24.46 -3.36 -3.07
C VAL A 39 25.09 -3.49 -1.68
N GLN A 40 24.73 -2.62 -0.74
CA GLN A 40 25.20 -2.69 0.66
C GLN A 40 24.70 -3.95 1.42
N ALA A 41 23.74 -4.68 0.85
CA ALA A 41 23.35 -6.01 1.32
C ALA A 41 24.36 -7.11 0.91
N ALA A 42 25.05 -6.93 -0.22
CA ALA A 42 26.08 -7.86 -0.71
C ALA A 42 27.44 -7.60 -0.04
N GLU A 43 27.81 -6.36 0.27
CA GLU A 43 29.13 -6.03 0.80
C GLU A 43 29.40 -6.57 2.22
N ARG A 44 28.35 -6.88 2.99
CA ARG A 44 28.48 -7.59 4.28
C ARG A 44 28.77 -9.10 4.14
N ALA A 45 28.75 -9.65 2.93
CA ALA A 45 29.17 -11.02 2.63
C ALA A 45 30.69 -11.05 2.38
N SER A 46 31.45 -10.83 3.47
CA SER A 46 32.92 -10.73 3.46
C SER A 46 33.58 -11.63 4.53
N GLU A 47 33.02 -12.82 4.78
CA GLU A 47 33.68 -13.91 5.52
C GLU A 47 34.08 -15.08 4.57
N PRO A 48 34.97 -16.01 4.98
CA PRO A 48 35.62 -16.97 4.08
C PRO A 48 34.73 -18.09 3.48
N ASN A 49 33.41 -17.91 3.40
CA ASN A 49 32.45 -18.86 2.82
C ASN A 49 31.34 -18.20 1.99
N ASP A 50 31.45 -16.90 1.66
CA ASP A 50 30.42 -16.14 0.94
C ASP A 50 30.35 -16.44 -0.57
N LEU A 51 29.97 -17.68 -0.89
CA LEU A 51 29.35 -18.01 -2.17
C LEU A 51 27.93 -17.41 -2.22
N PRO A 52 27.51 -16.81 -3.35
CA PRO A 52 26.16 -16.27 -3.47
C PRO A 52 25.11 -17.39 -3.31
N PRO A 53 23.96 -17.10 -2.68
CA PRO A 53 22.95 -18.12 -2.39
C PRO A 53 22.38 -18.70 -3.69
N THR A 54 22.21 -20.02 -3.72
CA THR A 54 21.63 -20.70 -4.89
C THR A 54 20.16 -20.29 -5.09
N PRO A 55 19.61 -20.38 -6.31
CA PRO A 55 18.20 -20.09 -6.57
C PRO A 55 17.25 -20.85 -5.63
N GLU A 56 17.57 -22.10 -5.31
CA GLU A 56 16.83 -22.96 -4.39
C GLU A 56 16.84 -22.40 -2.96
N GLN A 57 17.97 -21.87 -2.49
CA GLN A 57 18.08 -21.24 -1.18
C GLN A 57 17.29 -19.92 -1.11
N ILE A 58 17.27 -19.13 -2.19
CA ILE A 58 16.47 -17.91 -2.29
C ILE A 58 14.97 -18.25 -2.25
N LEU A 59 14.51 -19.15 -3.13
CA LEU A 59 13.12 -19.62 -3.18
C LEU A 59 12.69 -20.26 -1.86
N ARG A 60 13.58 -21.01 -1.20
CA ARG A 60 13.31 -21.62 0.11
C ARG A 60 13.10 -20.57 1.19
N ARG A 61 13.95 -19.54 1.28
CA ARG A 61 13.78 -18.41 2.22
C ARG A 61 12.45 -17.70 2.01
N MET A 62 12.06 -17.42 0.75
CA MET A 62 10.76 -16.83 0.43
C MET A 62 9.59 -17.74 0.81
N ALA A 63 9.66 -19.04 0.49
CA ALA A 63 8.60 -20.00 0.81
C ALA A 63 8.44 -20.24 2.32
N ASP A 64 9.53 -20.25 3.09
CA ASP A 64 9.50 -20.36 4.54
C ASP A 64 8.92 -19.08 5.20
N PHE A 65 9.23 -17.88 4.68
CA PHE A 65 8.60 -16.63 5.09
C PHE A 65 7.08 -16.64 4.85
N TYR A 66 6.64 -16.90 3.62
CA TYR A 66 5.21 -16.90 3.28
C TYR A 66 4.42 -18.05 3.92
N ARG A 67 5.06 -19.15 4.35
CA ARG A 67 4.35 -20.25 5.07
C ARG A 67 3.72 -19.76 6.38
N GLY A 68 4.33 -18.81 7.07
CA GLY A 68 3.78 -18.24 8.31
C GLY A 68 2.57 -17.32 8.07
N VAL A 69 2.41 -16.77 6.87
CA VAL A 69 1.42 -15.73 6.56
C VAL A 69 0.12 -16.36 6.05
N GLN A 70 -0.75 -16.78 6.98
CA GLN A 70 -2.04 -17.39 6.64
C GLN A 70 -3.04 -16.43 5.99
N ARG A 71 -2.97 -15.13 6.32
CA ARG A 71 -3.82 -14.07 5.76
C ARG A 71 -3.10 -12.72 5.81
N PHE A 72 -3.26 -11.90 4.77
CA PHE A 72 -2.77 -10.52 4.75
C PHE A 72 -3.58 -9.65 3.78
N GLN A 73 -3.46 -8.33 3.94
CA GLN A 73 -3.95 -7.33 3.00
C GLN A 73 -2.87 -6.28 2.79
N VAL A 74 -2.73 -5.81 1.56
CA VAL A 74 -1.86 -4.67 1.19
C VAL A 74 -2.64 -3.70 0.31
N ASP A 75 -2.39 -2.42 0.50
CA ASP A 75 -2.72 -1.39 -0.48
C ASP A 75 -1.49 -1.14 -1.35
N ILE A 76 -1.69 -1.10 -2.66
CA ILE A 76 -0.65 -1.03 -3.68
C ILE A 76 -0.89 0.24 -4.50
N CYS A 77 0.16 1.03 -4.69
CA CYS A 77 0.24 2.09 -5.68
C CYS A 77 1.19 1.61 -6.79
N ARG A 78 0.70 1.50 -8.02
CA ARG A 78 1.43 0.95 -9.18
C ARG A 78 1.53 2.03 -10.25
N THR A 79 2.76 2.46 -10.55
CA THR A 79 3.03 3.27 -11.74
C THR A 79 3.54 2.37 -12.87
N MET A 80 2.91 2.45 -14.04
CA MET A 80 3.25 1.71 -15.25
C MET A 80 3.53 2.69 -16.39
N ARG A 81 4.69 2.56 -17.03
CA ARG A 81 4.95 3.21 -18.33
C ARG A 81 4.62 2.20 -19.43
N ALA A 82 3.61 2.51 -20.25
CA ALA A 82 3.16 1.68 -21.35
C ALA A 82 3.44 2.37 -22.69
N GLU A 83 3.69 1.60 -23.73
CA GLU A 83 3.65 2.11 -25.11
C GLU A 83 2.37 1.60 -25.78
N LEU A 84 1.49 2.53 -26.13
CA LEU A 84 0.15 2.28 -26.67
C LEU A 84 0.04 3.03 -27.99
N GLN A 85 -0.11 2.27 -29.09
CA GLN A 85 -0.24 2.81 -30.45
C GLN A 85 0.92 3.75 -30.87
N GLY A 86 2.12 3.54 -30.34
CA GLY A 86 3.30 4.39 -30.58
C GLY A 86 3.36 5.67 -29.72
N GLN A 87 2.43 5.85 -28.79
CA GLN A 87 2.51 6.88 -27.75
C GLN A 87 2.94 6.26 -26.42
N VAL A 88 3.71 7.01 -25.62
CA VAL A 88 4.15 6.59 -24.29
C VAL A 88 3.22 7.19 -23.24
N GLU A 89 2.46 6.33 -22.58
CA GLU A 89 1.57 6.70 -21.47
C GLU A 89 2.18 6.31 -20.13
N ASN A 90 1.90 7.11 -19.09
CA ASN A 90 2.22 6.77 -17.70
C ASN A 90 0.91 6.57 -16.95
N LEU A 91 0.55 5.32 -16.71
CA LEU A 91 -0.63 4.93 -15.96
C LEU A 91 -0.26 4.83 -14.47
N SER A 92 -1.15 5.30 -13.60
CA SER A 92 -1.00 5.21 -12.14
C SER A 92 -2.25 4.58 -11.55
N GLU A 93 -2.09 3.48 -10.82
CA GLU A 93 -3.17 2.63 -10.34
C GLU A 93 -3.08 2.46 -8.82
N GLN A 94 -4.18 2.75 -8.12
CA GLN A 94 -4.36 2.34 -6.73
C GLN A 94 -5.19 1.05 -6.70
N MET A 95 -4.78 0.08 -5.90
CA MET A 95 -5.48 -1.20 -5.76
C MET A 95 -5.29 -1.78 -4.35
N THR A 96 -6.24 -2.61 -3.90
CA THR A 96 -6.09 -3.42 -2.68
C THR A 96 -5.97 -4.88 -3.08
N LEU A 97 -5.03 -5.61 -2.47
CA LEU A 97 -4.90 -7.06 -2.58
C LEU A 97 -5.04 -7.68 -1.19
N ALA A 98 -6.04 -8.52 -1.00
CA ALA A 98 -6.23 -9.36 0.18
C ALA A 98 -6.10 -10.84 -0.19
N ILE A 99 -5.33 -11.59 0.60
CA ILE A 99 -5.05 -13.01 0.38
C ILE A 99 -5.29 -13.78 1.68
N GLN A 100 -5.92 -14.95 1.58
CA GLN A 100 -6.05 -15.93 2.65
C GLN A 100 -5.75 -17.33 2.11
N ARG A 101 -4.81 -18.03 2.75
CA ARG A 101 -4.44 -19.40 2.38
C ARG A 101 -5.61 -20.37 2.71
N PRO A 102 -5.81 -21.45 1.93
CA PRO A 102 -4.96 -21.92 0.84
C PRO A 102 -5.11 -21.13 -0.47
N ASN A 103 -6.33 -20.76 -0.88
CA ASN A 103 -6.63 -20.27 -2.23
C ASN A 103 -7.71 -19.17 -2.31
N ARG A 104 -7.93 -18.39 -1.23
CA ARG A 104 -8.85 -17.24 -1.22
C ARG A 104 -8.10 -15.95 -1.55
N LEU A 105 -8.67 -15.14 -2.42
CA LEU A 105 -8.08 -13.88 -2.91
C LEU A 105 -9.17 -12.86 -3.19
N ALA A 106 -8.88 -11.58 -2.95
CA ALA A 106 -9.65 -10.46 -3.46
C ALA A 106 -8.69 -9.37 -3.92
N TRP A 107 -8.77 -8.97 -5.18
CA TRP A 107 -8.00 -7.88 -5.78
C TRP A 107 -8.97 -6.87 -6.38
N HIS A 108 -8.87 -5.62 -5.94
CA HIS A 108 -9.78 -4.54 -6.30
C HIS A 108 -8.99 -3.33 -6.80
N VAL A 109 -9.22 -2.92 -8.05
CA VAL A 109 -8.69 -1.67 -8.59
C VAL A 109 -9.59 -0.50 -8.14
N LYS A 110 -8.98 0.57 -7.61
CA LYS A 110 -9.67 1.75 -7.05
C LYS A 110 -9.81 2.91 -8.05
N ASN A 111 -9.21 2.81 -9.23
CA ASN A 111 -9.24 3.85 -10.26
C ASN A 111 -10.64 4.03 -10.87
N GLU A 112 -10.93 5.23 -11.35
CA GLU A 112 -12.25 5.59 -11.92
C GLU A 112 -12.51 5.06 -13.34
N GLY A 113 -11.49 4.59 -14.07
CA GLY A 113 -11.59 4.27 -15.50
C GLY A 113 -11.46 2.80 -15.91
N GLN A 114 -10.93 1.92 -15.05
CA GLN A 114 -10.83 0.48 -15.30
C GLN A 114 -10.97 -0.28 -13.97
N ARG A 115 -12.21 -0.56 -13.59
CA ARG A 115 -12.56 -1.29 -12.39
C ARG A 115 -12.69 -2.78 -12.69
N ILE A 116 -11.53 -3.43 -12.75
CA ILE A 116 -11.42 -4.88 -12.69
C ILE A 116 -11.41 -5.30 -11.22
N ASP A 117 -12.32 -6.19 -10.85
CA ASP A 117 -12.32 -6.92 -9.58
C ASP A 117 -12.01 -8.39 -9.86
N VAL A 118 -11.04 -8.98 -9.14
CA VAL A 118 -10.72 -10.41 -9.22
C VAL A 118 -10.90 -11.04 -7.84
N LEU A 119 -11.77 -12.06 -7.75
CA LEU A 119 -12.10 -12.73 -6.49
C LEU A 119 -11.96 -14.24 -6.63
N SER A 120 -11.36 -14.89 -5.64
CA SER A 120 -11.40 -16.34 -5.46
C SER A 120 -12.05 -16.67 -4.12
N ASP A 121 -13.16 -17.41 -4.17
CA ASP A 121 -13.82 -17.97 -2.98
C ASP A 121 -13.21 -19.31 -2.52
N GLY A 122 -12.17 -19.78 -3.20
CA GLY A 122 -11.50 -21.06 -2.98
C GLY A 122 -12.13 -22.27 -3.70
N THR A 123 -13.24 -22.06 -4.41
CA THR A 123 -13.90 -23.03 -5.32
C THR A 123 -13.95 -22.47 -6.74
N ASN A 124 -14.25 -21.18 -6.88
CA ASN A 124 -14.38 -20.43 -8.12
C ASN A 124 -13.40 -19.25 -8.14
N LEU A 125 -12.89 -18.92 -9.33
CA LEU A 125 -12.24 -17.66 -9.65
C LEU A 125 -13.22 -16.83 -10.49
N THR A 126 -13.53 -15.62 -10.04
CA THR A 126 -14.44 -14.69 -10.72
C THR A 126 -13.66 -13.43 -11.10
N ILE A 127 -13.76 -13.01 -12.37
CA ILE A 127 -13.20 -11.74 -12.86
C ILE A 127 -14.39 -10.88 -13.30
N HIS A 128 -14.54 -9.70 -12.72
CA HIS A 128 -15.59 -8.74 -13.02
C HIS A 128 -15.01 -7.48 -13.65
N ALA A 129 -15.59 -7.02 -14.75
CA ALA A 129 -15.25 -5.78 -15.44
C ALA A 129 -16.46 -4.84 -15.42
N ALA A 130 -16.43 -3.86 -14.51
CA ALA A 130 -17.61 -3.05 -14.19
C ALA A 130 -18.09 -2.20 -15.38
N GLU A 131 -17.17 -1.68 -16.18
CA GLU A 131 -17.44 -0.84 -17.36
C GLU A 131 -18.21 -1.63 -18.43
N LEU A 132 -17.86 -2.91 -18.60
CA LEU A 132 -18.51 -3.82 -19.54
C LEU A 132 -19.81 -4.43 -18.98
N LYS A 133 -20.04 -4.32 -17.67
CA LYS A 133 -21.11 -5.00 -16.91
C LYS A 133 -21.08 -6.53 -17.11
N GLN A 134 -19.88 -7.08 -17.22
CA GLN A 134 -19.61 -8.49 -17.49
C GLN A 134 -18.75 -9.10 -16.40
N TYR A 135 -18.90 -10.41 -16.22
CA TYR A 135 -17.98 -11.21 -15.44
C TYR A 135 -17.72 -12.55 -16.14
N THR A 136 -16.55 -13.12 -15.90
CA THR A 136 -16.25 -14.53 -16.18
C THR A 136 -16.12 -15.28 -14.87
N GLN A 137 -16.40 -16.58 -14.90
CA GLN A 137 -16.19 -17.47 -13.76
C GLN A 137 -15.58 -18.78 -14.22
N GLU A 138 -14.50 -19.17 -13.55
CA GLU A 138 -13.75 -20.40 -13.75
C GLU A 138 -13.57 -21.12 -12.41
N LYS A 139 -13.03 -22.34 -12.41
CA LYS A 139 -12.64 -23.00 -11.15
C LYS A 139 -11.45 -22.29 -10.52
N ALA A 140 -11.45 -22.14 -9.20
CA ALA A 140 -10.27 -21.69 -8.48
C ALA A 140 -9.10 -22.67 -8.70
N PRO A 141 -7.84 -22.20 -8.74
CA PRO A 141 -6.68 -23.07 -8.81
C PRO A 141 -6.63 -24.08 -7.65
N ALA A 142 -6.08 -25.26 -7.93
CA ALA A 142 -5.69 -26.23 -6.92
C ALA A 142 -4.56 -25.67 -6.02
N SER A 143 -4.45 -26.18 -4.79
CA SER A 143 -3.65 -25.59 -3.71
C SER A 143 -2.98 -26.61 -2.81
#